data_AF-A0A2S3UX26-F1
#
_entry.id   AF-A0A2S3UX26-F1
#
_cell.length_a   1.000
_cell.length_b   1.000
_cell.length_c   1.000
_cell.angle_alpha   90.00
_cell.angle_beta   90.00
_cell.angle_gamma   90.00
#
_symmetry.space_group_name_H-M   'P 1'
#
loop_
_entity.id
_entity.type
_entity.pdbx_description
1 polymer ?
#
loop_
_entity_poly.entity_id
_entity_poly.type
_entity_poly.pdbx_seq_one_letter_code
_entity_poly.pdbx_strand_id
1 'polypeptide(L)'
;MSVWKQFLLTLLVIGIAAVIWVRYYPGAGAQLSALGIDWLSFAVAEVAPDGDGQPRRGRGAPQGAVVVTPVVEVTINDRLSAIGTSIALQSVALTPYTSGRMTEVLVKSGAAVKPGDVIARLDSDAEEIAVERAANALKDAEARLQRMQALLRTNTATAVQVTDADLEVENARLQLQEAQLALSRRSVETPIGGVVGILPITAGNYVSSQTVIATIDDRSEILVDFWVPERYASAILVGSPLTATSVARPGETFSGVISAVDNRIDIDSRTLQVRARIPNRADKLRAGMSFQVAMTFPGDEYPAVDPLAVQWGSDGAFVWTVREGKGARVPVNIIQRNTDSVLVDAPLTPADEVVTEGIHLVRQGAELAIAGRKQAPSADEPPGPASTESGS
;
A
#
# COMPACT_ATOMS: atom_id res chain seq x y z
N MET A 1 22.05 16.99 44.26
CA MET A 1 23.42 17.52 44.08
C MET A 1 23.33 19.04 44.08
N SER A 2 24.22 19.73 44.79
CA SER A 2 24.20 21.20 44.87
C SER A 2 24.23 21.82 43.47
N VAL A 3 23.37 22.81 43.21
CA VAL A 3 23.24 23.54 41.94
C VAL A 3 24.60 24.06 41.46
N TRP A 4 25.50 24.38 42.38
CA TRP A 4 26.88 24.77 42.10
C TRP A 4 27.67 23.67 41.37
N LYS A 5 27.48 22.40 41.76
CA LYS A 5 28.16 21.26 41.13
C LYS A 5 27.67 21.03 39.69
N GLN A 6 26.39 21.30 39.41
CA GLN A 6 25.83 21.21 38.06
C GLN A 6 26.34 22.36 37.17
N PHE A 7 26.44 23.58 37.70
CA PHE A 7 27.04 24.70 36.97
C PHE A 7 28.51 24.44 36.59
N LEU A 8 29.31 23.92 37.53
CA LEU A 8 30.70 23.54 37.27
C LEU A 8 30.81 22.44 36.20
N LEU A 9 29.95 21.43 36.26
CA LEU A 9 29.97 20.34 35.29
C LEU A 9 29.57 20.81 33.89
N THR A 10 28.60 21.71 33.80
CA THR A 10 28.14 22.26 32.51
C THR A 10 29.21 23.15 31.87
N LEU A 11 29.88 23.99 32.66
CA LEU A 11 31.04 24.78 32.20
C LEU A 11 32.19 23.90 31.72
N LEU A 12 32.45 22.78 32.42
CA LEU A 12 33.50 21.84 32.03
C LEU A 12 33.18 21.15 30.70
N VAL A 13 31.92 20.75 30.48
CA VAL A 13 31.48 20.15 29.20
C VAL A 13 31.59 21.15 28.04
N ILE A 14 31.19 22.40 28.24
CA ILE A 14 31.31 23.46 27.21
C ILE A 14 32.78 23.72 26.88
N GLY A 15 33.66 23.76 27.89
CA GLY A 15 35.10 23.92 27.69
C GLY A 15 35.70 22.79 26.86
N ILE A 16 35.35 21.53 27.15
CA ILE A 16 35.83 20.37 26.38
C ILE A 16 35.32 20.43 24.93
N ALA A 17 34.05 20.76 24.73
CA ALA A 17 33.47 20.89 23.39
C ALA A 17 34.16 21.99 22.57
N ALA A 18 34.48 23.13 23.19
CA ALA A 18 35.22 24.21 22.55
C ALA A 18 36.65 23.78 22.15
N VAL A 19 37.37 23.05 23.01
CA VAL A 19 38.71 22.53 22.70
C VAL A 19 38.67 21.53 21.54
N ILE A 20 37.68 20.63 21.52
CA ILE A 20 37.52 19.67 20.41
C ILE A 20 37.22 20.40 19.10
N TRP A 21 36.35 21.42 19.14
CA TRP A 21 36.00 22.21 17.97
C TRP A 21 37.20 22.96 17.39
N VAL A 22 38.00 23.61 18.25
CA VAL A 22 39.25 24.30 17.83
C VAL A 22 40.26 23.32 17.23
N ARG A 23 40.34 22.10 17.75
CA ARG A 23 41.31 21.08 17.30
C ARG A 23 40.98 20.51 15.91
N TYR A 24 39.70 20.40 15.56
CA TYR A 24 39.23 19.68 14.37
C TYR A 24 38.69 20.56 13.25
N TYR A 25 38.38 21.84 13.51
CA TYR A 25 37.85 22.75 12.49
C TYR A 25 38.95 23.71 11.96
N PRO A 26 39.46 23.49 10.73
CA PRO A 26 40.46 24.36 10.11
C PRO A 26 39.79 25.69 9.70
N GLY A 27 39.73 26.62 10.64
CA GLY A 27 39.03 27.91 10.51
C GLY A 27 38.60 28.49 11.86
N ALA A 28 38.63 27.69 12.94
CA ALA A 28 38.25 28.13 14.28
C ALA A 28 39.10 29.30 14.80
N GLY A 29 40.39 29.36 14.44
CA GLY A 29 41.28 30.46 14.83
C GLY A 29 40.84 31.83 14.31
N ALA A 30 40.36 31.90 13.06
CA ALA A 30 39.89 33.15 12.45
C ALA A 30 38.54 33.63 13.03
N GLN A 31 37.73 32.72 13.56
CA GLN A 31 36.44 33.04 14.18
C GLN A 31 36.61 33.45 15.65
N LEU A 32 37.58 32.87 16.36
CA LEU A 32 37.94 33.25 17.72
C LEU A 32 38.61 34.63 17.78
N SER A 33 39.42 34.97 16.79
CA SER A 33 40.00 36.32 16.68
C SER A 33 38.95 37.37 16.32
N ALA A 34 37.94 37.04 15.50
CA ALA A 34 36.80 37.91 15.25
C ALA A 34 35.97 38.22 16.51
N LEU A 35 36.04 37.35 17.54
CA LEU A 35 35.41 37.52 18.85
C LEU A 35 36.35 38.20 19.88
N GLY A 36 37.54 38.65 19.47
CA GLY A 36 38.51 39.34 20.32
C GLY A 36 39.23 38.46 21.34
N ILE A 37 39.24 37.14 21.13
CA ILE A 37 39.86 36.15 22.03
C ILE A 37 41.28 35.84 21.50
N ASP A 38 42.17 36.83 21.58
CA ASP A 38 43.53 36.76 21.01
C ASP A 38 44.57 36.23 22.01
N TRP A 39 44.18 35.97 23.27
CA TRP A 39 45.08 35.49 24.34
C TRP A 39 45.41 33.99 24.26
N LEU A 40 44.76 33.26 23.36
CA LEU A 40 45.05 31.86 23.03
C LEU A 40 45.84 31.82 21.72
N SER A 41 47.15 32.00 21.81
CA SER A 41 48.06 31.91 20.66
C SER A 41 48.16 30.47 20.17
N PHE A 42 47.39 30.14 19.15
CA PHE A 42 47.56 28.91 18.37
C PHE A 42 48.52 29.22 17.21
N ALA A 43 49.62 28.47 17.13
CA ALA A 43 50.54 28.55 16.02
C ALA A 43 49.80 28.20 14.72
N VAL A 44 49.40 29.23 13.99
CA VAL A 44 49.06 29.09 12.57
C VAL A 44 50.39 28.78 11.90
N ALA A 45 50.56 27.55 11.43
CA ALA A 45 51.66 27.21 10.55
C ALA A 45 51.48 28.03 9.27
N GLU A 46 52.15 29.17 9.23
CA GLU A 46 52.39 29.95 8.05
C GLU A 46 53.21 29.06 7.10
N VAL A 47 52.54 28.50 6.11
CA VAL A 47 53.19 27.75 5.04
C VAL A 47 53.91 28.77 4.17
N ALA A 48 55.19 28.97 4.49
CA ALA A 48 56.13 29.64 3.60
C ALA A 48 56.30 28.83 2.29
N PRO A 49 56.47 29.49 1.15
CA PRO A 49 56.58 28.81 -0.14
C PRO A 49 58.01 28.29 -0.33
N ASP A 50 58.22 26.98 -0.17
CA ASP A 50 59.47 26.34 -0.55
C ASP A 50 59.41 25.81 -1.98
N GLY A 51 60.21 26.47 -2.82
CA GLY A 51 61.13 25.93 -3.83
C GLY A 51 60.79 24.62 -4.57
N ASP A 52 60.77 24.77 -5.90
CA ASP A 52 61.24 23.78 -6.88
C ASP A 52 60.56 22.40 -6.90
N GLY A 53 59.24 22.45 -7.05
CA GLY A 53 58.48 21.39 -7.71
C GLY A 53 58.15 21.82 -9.14
N GLN A 54 58.91 21.31 -10.11
CA GLN A 54 58.61 21.32 -11.55
C GLN A 54 57.09 21.35 -11.83
N PRO A 55 56.57 22.29 -12.64
CA PRO A 55 55.15 22.28 -12.98
C PRO A 55 54.90 21.03 -13.83
N ARG A 56 54.46 19.95 -13.18
CA ARG A 56 53.65 18.95 -13.85
C ARG A 56 52.41 19.69 -14.30
N ARG A 57 52.44 20.11 -15.56
CA ARG A 57 51.27 20.50 -16.36
C ARG A 57 50.19 19.45 -16.09
N GLY A 58 49.34 19.73 -15.12
CA GLY A 58 47.97 19.24 -15.11
C GLY A 58 47.42 19.67 -16.45
N ARG A 59 47.26 18.69 -17.33
CA ARG A 59 46.68 18.81 -18.65
C ARG A 59 45.38 19.60 -18.48
N GLY A 60 45.42 20.90 -18.81
CA GLY A 60 44.21 21.65 -19.02
C GLY A 60 43.35 20.83 -19.94
N ALA A 61 42.08 20.62 -19.56
CA ALA A 61 41.09 20.23 -20.54
C ALA A 61 41.27 21.15 -21.76
N PRO A 62 41.28 20.61 -22.98
CA PRO A 62 41.42 21.44 -24.18
C PRO A 62 40.43 22.60 -24.06
N GLN A 63 40.90 23.84 -24.15
CA GLN A 63 40.00 24.99 -24.26
C GLN A 63 39.18 24.75 -25.52
N GLY A 64 37.90 24.42 -25.36
CA GLY A 64 37.04 23.97 -26.47
C GLY A 64 36.43 22.57 -26.32
N ALA A 65 36.73 21.81 -25.26
CA ALA A 65 36.16 20.48 -25.07
C ALA A 65 34.84 20.49 -24.28
N VAL A 66 33.86 19.71 -24.73
CA VAL A 66 32.58 19.47 -24.03
C VAL A 66 32.62 18.16 -23.26
N VAL A 67 31.94 18.12 -22.12
CA VAL A 67 31.73 16.87 -21.36
C VAL A 67 30.38 16.30 -21.77
N VAL A 68 30.35 15.00 -22.05
CA VAL A 68 29.14 14.30 -22.45
C VAL A 68 28.84 13.15 -21.51
N THR A 69 27.55 12.90 -21.30
CA THR A 69 27.04 11.79 -20.51
C THR A 69 26.12 10.95 -21.41
N PRO A 70 26.22 9.60 -21.40
CA PRO A 70 25.31 8.75 -22.17
C PRO A 70 23.87 8.88 -21.65
N VAL A 71 22.91 8.80 -22.56
CA VAL A 71 21.49 8.67 -22.21
C VAL A 71 21.25 7.26 -21.66
N VAL A 72 20.46 7.15 -20.60
CA VAL A 72 20.09 5.85 -20.00
C VAL A 72 18.58 5.69 -20.06
N GLU A 73 18.08 4.52 -20.42
CA GLU A 73 16.64 4.24 -20.33
C GLU A 73 16.25 3.91 -18.89
N VAL A 74 15.20 4.56 -18.39
CA VAL A 74 14.66 4.36 -17.06
C VAL A 74 13.18 4.06 -17.16
N THR A 75 12.75 2.96 -16.54
CA THR A 75 11.34 2.59 -16.42
C THR A 75 10.73 3.28 -15.21
N ILE A 76 9.56 3.90 -15.39
CA ILE A 76 8.73 4.44 -14.30
C ILE A 76 7.37 3.76 -14.24
N ASN A 77 6.64 3.98 -13.14
CA ASN A 77 5.34 3.37 -12.89
C ASN A 77 5.37 1.82 -12.90
N ASP A 78 6.54 1.24 -12.73
CA ASP A 78 6.78 -0.21 -12.68
C ASP A 78 6.46 -0.79 -11.29
N ARG A 79 6.36 0.04 -10.25
CA ARG A 79 6.07 -0.40 -8.89
C ARG A 79 4.96 0.43 -8.25
N LEU A 80 4.04 -0.27 -7.59
CA LEU A 80 3.06 0.30 -6.67
C LEU A 80 3.36 -0.19 -5.27
N SER A 81 3.36 0.73 -4.32
CA SER A 81 3.35 0.43 -2.89
C SER A 81 2.17 1.16 -2.26
N ALA A 82 1.27 0.42 -1.62
CA ALA A 82 0.11 0.95 -0.93
C ALA A 82 0.00 0.34 0.47
N ILE A 83 -0.66 1.06 1.38
CA ILE A 83 -1.01 0.51 2.69
C ILE A 83 -2.45 0.01 2.59
N GLY A 84 -2.64 -1.25 2.97
CA GLY A 84 -3.94 -1.89 3.04
C GLY A 84 -4.30 -2.32 4.45
N THR A 85 -5.59 -2.51 4.68
CA THR A 85 -6.12 -3.04 5.94
C THR A 85 -6.82 -4.36 5.66
N SER A 86 -6.54 -5.36 6.49
CA SER A 86 -7.20 -6.65 6.37
C SER A 86 -8.61 -6.64 6.92
N ILE A 87 -9.47 -7.43 6.30
CA ILE A 87 -10.78 -7.81 6.79
C ILE A 87 -10.92 -9.34 6.70
N ALA A 88 -11.83 -9.90 7.50
CA ALA A 88 -12.17 -11.31 7.40
C ALA A 88 -12.84 -11.61 6.04
N LEU A 89 -12.76 -12.86 5.57
CA LEU A 89 -13.44 -13.27 4.34
C LEU A 89 -14.95 -13.05 4.46
N GLN A 90 -15.51 -13.42 5.61
CA GLN A 90 -16.87 -13.14 6.02
C GLN A 90 -16.87 -12.79 7.51
N SER A 91 -17.71 -11.85 7.91
CA SER A 91 -17.92 -11.50 9.31
C SER A 91 -19.41 -11.28 9.54
N VAL A 92 -19.94 -11.88 10.61
CA VAL A 92 -21.33 -11.67 11.02
C VAL A 92 -21.41 -11.40 12.50
N ALA A 93 -22.14 -10.34 12.86
CA ALA A 93 -22.55 -10.09 14.23
C ALA A 93 -23.89 -10.81 14.46
N LEU A 94 -23.89 -11.81 15.33
CA LEU A 94 -25.07 -12.59 15.66
C LEU A 94 -25.94 -11.81 16.64
N THR A 95 -27.16 -11.52 16.23
CA THR A 95 -28.22 -10.92 17.06
C THR A 95 -29.41 -11.88 17.11
N PRO A 96 -30.12 -11.99 18.23
CA PRO A 96 -31.28 -12.86 18.32
C PRO A 96 -32.45 -12.29 17.50
N TYR A 97 -33.35 -13.13 17.01
CA TYR A 97 -34.54 -12.67 16.29
C TYR A 97 -35.58 -12.00 17.21
N THR A 98 -35.63 -12.43 18.47
CA THR A 98 -36.60 -11.97 19.47
C THR A 98 -35.89 -11.65 20.78
N SER A 99 -36.45 -10.74 21.57
CA SER A 99 -35.95 -10.46 22.92
C SER A 99 -36.26 -11.58 23.90
N GLY A 100 -35.41 -11.76 24.89
CA GLY A 100 -35.62 -12.72 25.97
C GLY A 100 -34.41 -12.85 26.87
N ARG A 101 -34.56 -13.65 27.93
CA ARG A 101 -33.45 -14.00 28.80
C ARG A 101 -32.64 -15.13 28.18
N MET A 102 -31.33 -15.00 28.17
CA MET A 102 -30.44 -16.06 27.73
C MET A 102 -30.32 -17.11 28.82
N THR A 103 -30.63 -18.36 28.49
CA THR A 103 -30.52 -19.50 29.41
C THR A 103 -29.12 -20.09 29.38
N GLU A 104 -28.57 -20.27 28.18
CA GLU A 104 -27.30 -20.97 27.99
C GLU A 104 -26.48 -20.36 26.84
N VAL A 105 -25.15 -20.45 26.98
CA VAL A 105 -24.18 -20.19 25.92
C VAL A 105 -23.42 -21.48 25.68
N LEU A 106 -23.54 -22.03 24.48
CA LEU A 106 -23.05 -23.38 24.15
C LEU A 106 -21.62 -23.37 23.59
N VAL A 107 -21.11 -22.20 23.21
CA VAL A 107 -19.76 -22.03 22.66
C VAL A 107 -18.87 -21.21 23.57
N LYS A 108 -17.55 -21.36 23.38
CA LYS A 108 -16.54 -20.56 24.09
C LYS A 108 -15.95 -19.52 23.14
N SER A 109 -15.51 -18.40 23.69
CA SER A 109 -14.74 -17.40 22.94
C SER A 109 -13.52 -18.07 22.29
N GLY A 110 -13.31 -17.82 21.00
CA GLY A 110 -12.24 -18.42 20.20
C GLY A 110 -12.52 -19.84 19.67
N ALA A 111 -13.70 -20.42 19.95
CA ALA A 111 -14.06 -21.72 19.38
C ALA A 111 -14.31 -21.63 17.87
N ALA A 112 -14.02 -22.72 17.15
CA ALA A 112 -14.41 -22.87 15.75
C ALA A 112 -15.83 -23.41 15.65
N VAL A 113 -16.63 -22.85 14.75
CA VAL A 113 -18.04 -23.21 14.53
C VAL A 113 -18.32 -23.40 13.04
N LYS A 114 -19.35 -24.18 12.73
CA LYS A 114 -19.87 -24.44 11.38
C LYS A 114 -21.22 -23.76 11.18
N PRO A 115 -21.64 -23.51 9.93
CA PRO A 115 -22.99 -23.04 9.65
C PRO A 115 -24.04 -23.95 10.29
N GLY A 116 -25.01 -23.36 10.98
CA GLY A 116 -26.08 -24.06 11.70
C GLY A 116 -25.74 -24.44 13.15
N ASP A 117 -24.51 -24.24 13.63
CA ASP A 117 -24.19 -24.49 15.03
C ASP A 117 -24.92 -23.50 15.95
N VAL A 118 -25.55 -24.02 17.01
CA VAL A 118 -26.24 -23.21 18.02
C VAL A 118 -25.21 -22.57 18.95
N ILE A 119 -25.20 -21.24 19.01
CA ILE A 119 -24.27 -20.42 19.78
C ILE A 119 -24.82 -20.17 21.19
N ALA A 120 -26.10 -19.81 21.27
CA ALA A 120 -26.80 -19.48 22.51
C ALA A 120 -28.27 -19.85 22.43
N ARG A 121 -28.89 -20.08 23.60
CA ARG A 121 -30.33 -20.34 23.74
C ARG A 121 -30.97 -19.30 24.64
N LEU A 122 -32.16 -18.87 24.24
CA LEU A 122 -33.05 -18.05 25.04
C LEU A 122 -34.05 -18.94 25.77
N ASP A 123 -34.66 -18.38 26.80
CA ASP A 123 -35.81 -18.97 27.49
C ASP A 123 -36.93 -19.29 26.49
N SER A 124 -37.33 -20.56 26.46
CA SER A 124 -38.27 -21.13 25.49
C SER A 124 -39.51 -21.74 26.13
N ASP A 125 -39.68 -21.66 27.46
CA ASP A 125 -40.75 -22.36 28.18
C ASP A 125 -42.14 -22.00 27.64
N ALA A 126 -42.37 -20.71 27.38
CA ALA A 126 -43.63 -20.23 26.84
C ALA A 126 -43.89 -20.72 25.40
N GLU A 127 -42.86 -20.75 24.56
CA GLU A 127 -42.94 -21.22 23.18
C GLU A 127 -43.12 -22.74 23.09
N GLU A 128 -42.48 -23.51 23.98
CA GLU A 128 -42.66 -24.95 24.08
C GLU A 128 -44.11 -25.30 24.44
N ILE A 129 -44.68 -24.62 25.44
CA ILE A 129 -46.09 -24.76 25.82
C ILE A 129 -47.01 -24.36 24.66
N ALA A 130 -46.68 -23.31 23.91
CA ALA A 130 -47.47 -22.86 22.76
C ALA A 130 -47.47 -23.90 21.63
N VAL A 131 -46.33 -24.53 21.34
CA VAL A 131 -46.21 -25.62 20.36
C VAL A 131 -47.06 -26.81 20.79
N GLU A 132 -46.98 -27.22 22.07
CA GLU A 132 -47.78 -28.34 22.58
C GLU A 132 -49.29 -28.05 22.48
N ARG A 133 -49.72 -26.83 22.84
CA ARG A 133 -51.12 -26.39 22.72
C ARG A 133 -51.60 -26.45 21.27
N ALA A 134 -50.82 -25.91 20.33
CA ALA A 134 -51.18 -25.89 18.92
C ALA A 134 -51.21 -27.31 18.31
N ALA A 135 -50.29 -28.18 18.73
CA ALA A 135 -50.27 -29.58 18.30
C ALA A 135 -51.51 -30.34 18.76
N ASN A 136 -51.95 -30.11 20.00
CA ASN A 136 -53.18 -30.69 20.53
C ASN A 136 -54.43 -30.16 19.80
N ALA A 137 -54.47 -28.86 19.47
CA ALA A 137 -55.56 -28.28 18.69
C ALA A 137 -55.65 -28.88 17.28
N LEU A 138 -54.52 -29.07 16.60
CA LEU A 138 -54.46 -29.74 15.31
C LEU A 138 -55.00 -31.17 15.41
N LYS A 139 -54.58 -31.92 16.43
CA LYS A 139 -55.05 -33.29 16.66
C LYS A 139 -56.57 -33.37 16.87
N ASP A 140 -57.15 -32.42 17.60
CA ASP A 140 -58.61 -32.37 17.81
C ASP A 140 -59.36 -32.02 16.52
N ALA A 141 -58.87 -31.04 15.76
CA ALA A 141 -59.42 -30.68 14.45
C ALA A 141 -59.37 -31.86 13.47
N GLU A 142 -58.25 -32.58 13.40
CA GLU A 142 -58.11 -33.77 12.55
C GLU A 142 -59.09 -34.87 12.96
N ALA A 143 -59.25 -35.12 14.26
CA ALA A 143 -60.23 -36.07 14.77
C ALA A 143 -61.67 -35.64 14.45
N ARG A 144 -61.97 -34.34 14.49
CA ARG A 144 -63.27 -33.79 14.11
C ARG A 144 -63.54 -33.96 12.62
N LEU A 145 -62.59 -33.64 11.76
CA LEU A 145 -62.70 -33.86 10.32
C LEU A 145 -62.97 -35.34 10.00
N GLN A 146 -62.23 -36.27 10.62
CA GLN A 146 -62.47 -37.70 10.46
C GLN A 146 -63.89 -38.11 10.88
N ARG A 147 -64.40 -37.56 12.01
CA ARG A 147 -65.80 -37.78 12.43
C ARG A 147 -66.79 -37.23 11.42
N MET A 148 -66.61 -36.00 10.92
CA MET A 148 -67.51 -35.38 9.94
C MET A 148 -67.51 -36.13 8.61
N GLN A 149 -66.35 -36.59 8.13
CA GLN A 149 -66.25 -37.44 6.93
C GLN A 149 -66.98 -38.77 7.12
N ALA A 150 -66.89 -39.39 8.31
CA ALA A 150 -67.64 -40.60 8.62
C ALA A 150 -69.17 -40.36 8.62
N LEU A 151 -69.62 -39.24 9.19
CA LEU A 151 -71.04 -38.86 9.20
C LEU A 151 -71.57 -38.47 7.81
N LEU A 152 -70.74 -37.91 6.93
CA LEU A 152 -71.11 -37.64 5.55
C LEU A 152 -71.42 -38.95 4.80
N ARG A 153 -70.63 -40.01 5.03
CA ARG A 153 -70.87 -41.35 4.44
C ARG A 153 -72.20 -41.97 4.89
N THR A 154 -72.71 -41.60 6.07
CA THR A 154 -74.01 -42.04 6.58
C THR A 154 -75.12 -41.02 6.31
N ASN A 155 -74.90 -40.02 5.45
CA ASN A 155 -75.82 -38.91 5.16
C ASN A 155 -76.29 -38.13 6.40
N THR A 156 -75.48 -38.11 7.46
CA THR A 156 -75.77 -37.43 8.74
C THR A 156 -75.08 -36.06 8.86
N ALA A 157 -74.11 -35.77 7.98
CA ALA A 157 -73.47 -34.46 7.86
C ALA A 157 -73.55 -33.95 6.41
N THR A 158 -73.40 -32.64 6.21
CA THR A 158 -73.39 -31.99 4.90
C THR A 158 -71.97 -31.81 4.37
N ALA A 159 -71.81 -31.66 3.05
CA ALA A 159 -70.50 -31.36 2.44
C ALA A 159 -69.90 -30.04 2.95
N VAL A 160 -70.75 -29.05 3.28
CA VAL A 160 -70.32 -27.78 3.89
C VAL A 160 -69.67 -28.04 5.25
N GLN A 161 -70.30 -28.85 6.12
CA GLN A 161 -69.74 -29.19 7.43
C GLN A 161 -68.40 -29.93 7.37
N VAL A 162 -68.19 -30.77 6.34
CA VAL A 162 -66.87 -31.40 6.11
C VAL A 162 -65.84 -30.37 5.65
N THR A 163 -66.23 -29.46 4.75
CA THR A 163 -65.37 -28.38 4.27
C THR A 163 -64.98 -27.43 5.42
N ASP A 164 -65.91 -27.08 6.29
CA ASP A 164 -65.65 -26.25 7.48
C ASP A 164 -64.66 -26.93 8.44
N ALA A 165 -64.80 -28.24 8.65
CA ALA A 165 -63.88 -29.02 9.49
C ALA A 165 -62.49 -29.15 8.83
N ASP A 166 -62.41 -29.17 7.51
CA ASP A 166 -61.15 -29.19 6.76
C ASP A 166 -60.41 -27.85 6.90
N LEU A 167 -61.13 -26.74 6.75
CA LEU A 167 -60.60 -25.40 7.02
C LEU A 167 -60.12 -25.25 8.48
N GLU A 168 -60.81 -25.87 9.44
CA GLU A 168 -60.37 -25.89 10.84
C GLU A 168 -59.04 -26.62 11.03
N VAL A 169 -58.82 -27.74 10.32
CA VAL A 169 -57.54 -28.45 10.29
C VAL A 169 -56.44 -27.59 9.68
N GLU A 170 -56.70 -26.94 8.55
CA GLU A 170 -55.71 -26.06 7.90
C GLU A 170 -55.30 -24.90 8.82
N ASN A 171 -56.28 -24.25 9.47
CA ASN A 171 -56.00 -23.19 10.42
C ASN A 171 -55.18 -23.67 11.62
N ALA A 172 -55.53 -24.82 12.20
CA ALA A 172 -54.77 -25.40 13.33
C ALA A 172 -53.34 -25.80 12.92
N ARG A 173 -53.14 -26.25 11.68
CA ARG A 173 -51.81 -26.55 11.12
C ARG A 173 -50.96 -25.30 11.01
N LEU A 174 -51.53 -24.20 10.51
CA LEU A 174 -50.83 -22.91 10.42
C LEU A 174 -50.45 -22.39 11.81
N GLN A 175 -51.32 -22.51 12.80
CA GLN A 175 -51.01 -22.14 14.20
C GLN A 175 -49.86 -22.96 14.78
N LEU A 176 -49.81 -24.27 14.51
CA LEU A 176 -48.68 -25.11 14.92
C LEU A 176 -47.37 -24.67 14.26
N GLN A 177 -47.41 -24.38 12.96
CA GLN A 177 -46.23 -23.90 12.24
C GLN A 177 -45.72 -22.56 12.77
N GLU A 178 -46.63 -21.64 13.11
CA GLU A 178 -46.28 -20.36 13.73
C GLU A 178 -45.62 -20.56 15.10
N ALA A 179 -46.18 -21.42 15.95
CA ALA A 179 -45.61 -21.73 17.26
C ALA A 179 -44.22 -22.39 17.14
N GLN A 180 -44.04 -23.31 16.18
CA GLN A 180 -42.74 -23.95 15.92
C GLN A 180 -41.69 -22.94 15.43
N LEU A 181 -42.09 -21.99 14.59
CA LEU A 181 -41.21 -20.92 14.13
C LEU A 181 -40.79 -20.02 15.29
N ALA A 182 -41.73 -19.64 16.17
CA ALA A 182 -41.43 -18.86 17.37
C ALA A 182 -40.44 -19.60 18.28
N LEU A 183 -40.63 -20.91 18.49
CA LEU A 183 -39.71 -21.74 19.26
C LEU A 183 -38.31 -21.83 18.61
N SER A 184 -38.23 -22.05 17.30
CA SER A 184 -36.93 -22.13 16.61
C SER A 184 -36.11 -20.84 16.75
N ARG A 185 -36.78 -19.68 16.79
CA ARG A 185 -36.15 -18.36 16.99
C ARG A 185 -35.60 -18.13 18.40
N ARG A 186 -35.88 -19.03 19.35
CA ARG A 186 -35.24 -19.04 20.68
C ARG A 186 -33.82 -19.61 20.66
N SER A 187 -33.41 -20.27 19.58
CA SER A 187 -32.03 -20.69 19.35
C SER A 187 -31.33 -19.71 18.41
N VAL A 188 -30.12 -19.28 18.80
CA VAL A 188 -29.30 -18.39 17.98
C VAL A 188 -28.22 -19.22 17.31
N GLU A 189 -28.37 -19.40 16.00
CA GLU A 189 -27.48 -20.19 15.16
C GLU A 189 -26.58 -19.29 14.31
N THR A 190 -25.38 -19.79 13.96
CA THR A 190 -24.49 -19.08 13.05
C THR A 190 -24.82 -19.38 11.58
N PRO A 191 -24.97 -18.37 10.70
CA PRO A 191 -25.19 -18.59 9.27
C PRO A 191 -23.90 -18.95 8.52
N ILE A 192 -22.74 -18.69 9.10
CA ILE A 192 -21.42 -18.94 8.50
C ILE A 192 -20.55 -19.81 9.41
N GLY A 193 -19.54 -20.46 8.83
CA GLY A 193 -18.48 -21.10 9.57
C GLY A 193 -17.37 -20.10 9.89
N GLY A 194 -16.68 -20.29 11.01
CA GLY A 194 -15.60 -19.39 11.39
C GLY A 194 -15.16 -19.55 12.84
N VAL A 195 -14.50 -18.52 13.36
CA VAL A 195 -14.03 -18.45 14.74
C VAL A 195 -14.89 -17.45 15.51
N VAL A 196 -15.40 -17.90 16.66
CA VAL A 196 -16.17 -17.06 17.58
C VAL A 196 -15.26 -16.02 18.22
N GLY A 197 -15.67 -14.75 18.17
CA GLY A 197 -15.02 -13.65 18.88
C GLY A 197 -15.15 -13.75 20.39
N ILE A 198 -14.78 -12.68 21.09
CA ILE A 198 -15.03 -12.59 22.53
C ILE A 198 -16.52 -12.41 22.74
N LEU A 199 -17.12 -13.29 23.53
CA LEU A 199 -18.52 -13.21 23.92
C LEU A 199 -18.71 -12.04 24.91
N PRO A 200 -19.48 -10.99 24.58
CA PRO A 200 -19.72 -9.86 25.47
C PRO A 200 -20.80 -10.13 26.53
N ILE A 201 -21.45 -11.29 26.45
CA ILE A 201 -22.61 -11.67 27.25
C ILE A 201 -22.41 -13.04 27.91
N THR A 202 -23.20 -13.30 28.93
CA THR A 202 -23.19 -14.56 29.69
C THR A 202 -24.61 -15.11 29.85
N ALA A 203 -24.72 -16.38 30.25
CA ALA A 203 -26.00 -16.95 30.65
C ALA A 203 -26.64 -16.11 31.77
N GLY A 204 -27.95 -15.89 31.68
CA GLY A 204 -28.73 -15.07 32.60
C GLY A 204 -28.97 -13.63 32.13
N ASN A 205 -28.19 -13.12 31.16
CA ASN A 205 -28.39 -11.79 30.57
C ASN A 205 -29.73 -11.69 29.83
N TYR A 206 -30.32 -10.50 29.80
CA TYR A 206 -31.45 -10.19 28.94
C TYR A 206 -30.94 -9.58 27.62
N VAL A 207 -31.40 -10.10 26.49
CA VAL A 207 -30.95 -9.69 25.14
C VAL A 207 -32.13 -9.27 24.28
N SER A 208 -31.89 -8.36 23.33
CA SER A 208 -32.86 -7.91 22.33
C SER A 208 -32.33 -8.16 20.91
N SER A 209 -33.15 -7.90 19.89
CA SER A 209 -32.75 -8.03 18.48
C SER A 209 -31.63 -7.09 18.03
N GLN A 210 -31.24 -6.14 18.88
CA GLN A 210 -30.10 -5.25 18.64
C GLN A 210 -28.85 -5.65 19.45
N THR A 211 -28.98 -6.61 20.37
CA THR A 211 -27.87 -7.06 21.21
C THR A 211 -27.01 -8.07 20.45
N VAL A 212 -25.73 -7.74 20.26
CA VAL A 212 -24.76 -8.66 19.66
C VAL A 212 -24.36 -9.72 20.67
N ILE A 213 -24.66 -10.98 20.36
CA ILE A 213 -24.37 -12.15 21.18
C ILE A 213 -22.95 -12.66 20.94
N ALA A 214 -22.53 -12.69 19.68
CA ALA A 214 -21.21 -13.12 19.25
C ALA A 214 -20.89 -12.52 17.88
N THR A 215 -19.60 -12.34 17.58
CA THR A 215 -19.14 -12.06 16.22
C THR A 215 -18.44 -13.31 15.71
N ILE A 216 -18.82 -13.79 14.53
CA ILE A 216 -18.16 -14.93 13.88
C ILE A 216 -17.38 -14.40 12.68
N ASP A 217 -16.08 -14.68 12.64
CA ASP A 217 -15.21 -14.31 11.53
C ASP A 217 -14.70 -15.57 10.81
N ASP A 218 -14.95 -15.65 9.51
CA ASP A 218 -14.23 -16.56 8.62
C ASP A 218 -12.89 -15.92 8.25
N ARG A 219 -11.82 -16.50 8.79
CA ARG A 219 -10.43 -16.08 8.56
C ARG A 219 -9.60 -17.12 7.82
N SER A 220 -10.24 -18.09 7.16
CA SER A 220 -9.56 -19.09 6.32
C SER A 220 -8.73 -18.42 5.22
N GLU A 221 -9.26 -17.31 4.69
CA GLU A 221 -8.60 -16.34 3.84
C GLU A 221 -8.79 -14.95 4.46
N ILE A 222 -7.85 -14.05 4.17
CA ILE A 222 -7.95 -12.66 4.57
C ILE A 222 -8.05 -11.81 3.31
N LEU A 223 -9.00 -10.89 3.34
CA LEU A 223 -9.12 -9.88 2.30
C LEU A 223 -8.33 -8.65 2.75
N VAL A 224 -7.67 -7.96 1.83
CA VAL A 224 -6.94 -6.73 2.12
C VAL A 224 -7.47 -5.64 1.20
N ASP A 225 -8.06 -4.61 1.79
CA ASP A 225 -8.54 -3.43 1.08
C ASP A 225 -7.47 -2.36 1.10
N PHE A 226 -7.16 -1.82 -0.08
CA PHE A 226 -6.17 -0.77 -0.27
C PHE A 226 -6.57 0.15 -1.42
N TRP A 227 -6.01 1.35 -1.43
CA TRP A 227 -6.29 2.38 -2.41
C TRP A 227 -5.11 2.59 -3.33
N VAL A 228 -5.40 2.67 -4.62
CA VAL A 228 -4.38 2.79 -5.65
C VAL A 228 -4.60 4.07 -6.45
N PRO A 229 -3.57 4.87 -6.74
CA PRO A 229 -3.71 6.04 -7.60
C PRO A 229 -4.30 5.72 -8.98
N GLU A 230 -5.13 6.63 -9.51
CA GLU A 230 -5.83 6.51 -10.80
C GLU A 230 -4.91 6.09 -11.96
N ARG A 231 -3.64 6.54 -11.97
CA ARG A 231 -2.67 6.18 -13.03
C ARG A 231 -2.43 4.67 -13.19
N TYR A 232 -2.65 3.87 -12.14
CA TYR A 232 -2.51 2.41 -12.20
C TYR A 232 -3.84 1.69 -12.46
N ALA A 233 -4.97 2.41 -12.55
CA ALA A 233 -6.30 1.82 -12.65
C ALA A 233 -6.45 0.87 -13.85
N SER A 234 -5.83 1.21 -14.98
CA SER A 234 -5.88 0.39 -16.21
C SER A 234 -4.99 -0.86 -16.15
N ALA A 235 -3.99 -0.87 -15.27
CA ALA A 235 -3.01 -1.97 -15.16
C ALA A 235 -3.41 -3.02 -14.11
N ILE A 236 -4.31 -2.68 -13.18
CA ILE A 236 -4.77 -3.60 -12.13
C ILE A 236 -5.97 -4.39 -12.65
N LEU A 237 -5.77 -5.70 -12.75
CA LEU A 237 -6.80 -6.65 -13.16
C LEU A 237 -7.09 -7.63 -12.04
N VAL A 238 -8.31 -8.16 -12.02
CA VAL A 238 -8.66 -9.28 -11.15
C VAL A 238 -7.78 -10.48 -11.52
N GLY A 239 -7.18 -11.11 -10.52
CA GLY A 239 -6.20 -12.18 -10.68
C GLY A 239 -4.74 -11.73 -10.72
N SER A 240 -4.45 -10.42 -10.79
CA SER A 240 -3.07 -9.93 -10.73
C SER A 240 -2.38 -10.36 -9.41
N PRO A 241 -1.13 -10.83 -9.47
CA PRO A 241 -0.39 -11.22 -8.28
C PRO A 241 0.05 -10.00 -7.47
N LEU A 242 0.15 -10.16 -6.16
CA LEU A 242 0.73 -9.16 -5.27
C LEU A 242 1.50 -9.79 -4.12
N THR A 243 2.33 -8.97 -3.50
CA THR A 243 3.00 -9.30 -2.24
C THR A 243 2.52 -8.34 -1.15
N ALA A 244 2.09 -8.88 -0.02
CA ALA A 244 1.70 -8.13 1.15
C ALA A 244 2.67 -8.42 2.29
N THR A 245 3.28 -7.37 2.84
CA THR A 245 4.19 -7.47 3.99
C THR A 245 3.49 -6.93 5.23
N SER A 246 3.51 -7.69 6.32
CA SER A 246 2.91 -7.24 7.58
C SER A 246 3.67 -6.04 8.15
N VAL A 247 2.97 -4.94 8.42
CA VAL A 247 3.60 -3.74 9.04
C VAL A 247 3.98 -4.03 10.50
N ALA A 248 3.17 -4.84 11.20
CA ALA A 248 3.40 -5.21 12.59
C ALA A 248 4.55 -6.24 12.75
N ARG A 249 4.90 -6.96 11.68
CA ARG A 249 5.96 -7.99 11.68
C ARG A 249 6.81 -7.86 10.42
N PRO A 250 7.82 -6.97 10.43
CA PRO A 250 8.75 -6.84 9.31
C PRO A 250 9.40 -8.19 8.97
N GLY A 251 9.40 -8.56 7.69
CA GLY A 251 9.97 -9.81 7.18
C GLY A 251 8.96 -10.94 6.92
N GLU A 252 7.74 -10.87 7.45
CA GLU A 252 6.67 -11.80 7.06
C GLU A 252 5.98 -11.28 5.78
N THR A 253 6.25 -11.97 4.66
CA THR A 253 5.63 -11.69 3.36
C THR A 253 4.58 -12.74 3.03
N PHE A 254 3.48 -12.28 2.45
CA PHE A 254 2.36 -13.10 2.04
C PHE A 254 2.06 -12.86 0.57
N SER A 255 1.95 -13.92 -0.21
CA SER A 255 1.51 -13.83 -1.60
C SER A 255 -0.01 -13.84 -1.67
N GLY A 256 -0.56 -12.94 -2.47
CA GLY A 256 -2.00 -12.84 -2.69
C GLY A 256 -2.32 -12.53 -4.14
N VAL A 257 -3.60 -12.46 -4.44
CA VAL A 257 -4.12 -12.07 -5.76
C VAL A 257 -5.20 -11.02 -5.61
N ILE A 258 -5.36 -10.16 -6.61
CA ILE A 258 -6.48 -9.24 -6.68
C ILE A 258 -7.76 -10.04 -6.87
N SER A 259 -8.71 -9.84 -5.97
CA SER A 259 -10.00 -10.54 -5.99
C SER A 259 -11.14 -9.67 -6.50
N ALA A 260 -11.06 -8.36 -6.26
CA ALA A 260 -12.00 -7.39 -6.79
C ALA A 260 -11.32 -6.03 -6.98
N VAL A 261 -11.82 -5.29 -7.95
CA VAL A 261 -11.46 -3.91 -8.24
C VAL A 261 -12.77 -3.14 -8.29
N ASP A 262 -12.84 -2.00 -7.62
CA ASP A 262 -14.04 -1.17 -7.63
C ASP A 262 -14.34 -0.65 -9.05
N ASN A 263 -15.60 -0.36 -9.35
CA ASN A 263 -16.02 0.17 -10.64
C ASN A 263 -15.96 1.71 -10.71
N ARG A 264 -15.57 2.36 -9.60
CA ARG A 264 -15.49 3.82 -9.51
C ARG A 264 -14.17 4.27 -8.91
N ILE A 265 -13.65 5.35 -9.48
CA ILE A 265 -12.55 6.12 -8.91
C ILE A 265 -13.16 7.19 -7.99
N ASP A 266 -12.59 7.31 -6.81
CA ASP A 266 -12.92 8.38 -5.88
C ASP A 266 -12.35 9.70 -6.42
N ILE A 267 -13.24 10.70 -6.62
CA ILE A 267 -12.90 11.95 -7.33
C ILE A 267 -12.01 12.84 -6.48
N ASP A 268 -12.18 12.81 -5.15
CA ASP A 268 -11.49 13.68 -4.21
C ASP A 268 -10.04 13.20 -3.99
N SER A 269 -9.87 11.90 -3.79
CA SER A 269 -8.56 11.29 -3.55
C SER A 269 -7.85 10.83 -4.82
N ARG A 270 -8.55 10.75 -5.96
CA ARG A 270 -8.03 10.19 -7.22
C ARG A 270 -7.48 8.78 -7.05
N THR A 271 -8.17 7.98 -6.25
CA THR A 271 -7.81 6.60 -5.96
C THR A 271 -8.90 5.61 -6.34
N LEU A 272 -8.48 4.41 -6.69
CA LEU A 272 -9.29 3.24 -6.96
C LEU A 272 -9.20 2.28 -5.78
N GLN A 273 -10.34 1.87 -5.25
CA GLN A 273 -10.37 0.85 -4.21
C GLN A 273 -10.14 -0.54 -4.82
N VAL A 274 -9.20 -1.27 -4.24
CA VAL A 274 -8.81 -2.61 -4.70
C VAL A 274 -8.81 -3.55 -3.52
N ARG A 275 -9.31 -4.77 -3.75
CA ARG A 275 -9.39 -5.84 -2.74
C ARG A 275 -8.56 -7.03 -3.15
N ALA A 276 -7.52 -7.31 -2.38
CA ALA A 276 -6.73 -8.51 -2.50
C ALA A 276 -7.26 -9.63 -1.61
N ARG A 277 -6.90 -10.86 -1.98
CA ARG A 277 -7.16 -12.07 -1.21
C ARG A 277 -5.84 -12.77 -0.92
N ILE A 278 -5.64 -13.12 0.35
CA ILE A 278 -4.44 -13.76 0.87
C ILE A 278 -4.85 -15.02 1.65
N PRO A 279 -4.35 -16.21 1.27
CA PRO A 279 -4.61 -17.43 2.04
C PRO A 279 -4.02 -17.37 3.46
N ASN A 280 -4.79 -17.76 4.48
CA ASN A 280 -4.37 -17.71 5.89
C ASN A 280 -4.32 -19.11 6.53
N ARG A 281 -3.64 -20.06 5.87
CA ARG A 281 -3.61 -21.47 6.30
C ARG A 281 -3.04 -21.70 7.70
N ALA A 282 -2.11 -20.85 8.14
CA ALA A 282 -1.48 -20.95 9.45
C ALA A 282 -2.22 -20.19 10.55
N ASP A 283 -3.40 -19.62 10.24
CA ASP A 283 -4.17 -18.73 11.12
C ASP A 283 -3.33 -17.64 11.82
N LYS A 284 -2.39 -17.02 11.09
CA LYS A 284 -1.50 -15.99 11.62
C LYS A 284 -2.03 -14.58 11.41
N LEU A 285 -2.88 -14.41 10.41
CA LEU A 285 -3.46 -13.14 10.02
C LEU A 285 -4.78 -12.93 10.75
N ARG A 286 -5.09 -11.68 11.07
CA ARG A 286 -6.35 -11.25 11.70
C ARG A 286 -6.94 -10.10 10.89
N ALA A 287 -8.25 -9.92 10.99
CA ALA A 287 -8.89 -8.69 10.52
C ALA A 287 -8.37 -7.48 11.31
N GLY A 288 -8.28 -6.32 10.66
CA GLY A 288 -7.76 -5.07 11.23
C GLY A 288 -6.24 -4.93 11.22
N MET A 289 -5.48 -5.91 10.72
CA MET A 289 -4.04 -5.78 10.53
C MET A 289 -3.72 -4.90 9.32
N SER A 290 -2.61 -4.14 9.40
CA SER A 290 -2.14 -3.33 8.29
C SER A 290 -1.05 -4.05 7.50
N PHE A 291 -1.11 -3.93 6.18
CA PHE A 291 -0.16 -4.53 5.25
C PHE A 291 0.39 -3.48 4.30
N GLN A 292 1.69 -3.58 4.00
CA GLN A 292 2.25 -2.91 2.83
C GLN A 292 2.09 -3.83 1.62
N VAL A 293 1.23 -3.42 0.69
CA VAL A 293 0.96 -4.13 -0.57
C VAL A 293 1.91 -3.59 -1.62
N ALA A 294 2.69 -4.49 -2.22
CA ALA A 294 3.58 -4.20 -3.33
C ALA A 294 3.12 -4.96 -4.58
N MET A 295 3.06 -4.25 -5.70
CA MET A 295 2.79 -4.79 -7.03
C MET A 295 3.86 -4.30 -8.01
N THR A 296 4.19 -5.13 -8.99
CA THR A 296 5.13 -4.79 -10.06
C THR A 296 4.41 -4.87 -11.40
N PHE A 297 4.69 -3.91 -12.29
CA PHE A 297 4.13 -3.76 -13.62
C PHE A 297 5.29 -3.62 -14.63
N PRO A 298 5.04 -3.83 -15.93
CA PRO A 298 6.04 -3.56 -16.97
C PRO A 298 6.56 -2.11 -16.96
N GLY A 299 5.72 -1.16 -16.55
CA GLY A 299 6.06 0.26 -16.50
C GLY A 299 6.17 0.92 -17.88
N ASP A 300 6.53 2.20 -17.88
CA ASP A 300 6.77 3.00 -19.08
C ASP A 300 8.26 3.36 -19.15
N GLU A 301 8.90 3.11 -20.28
CA GLU A 301 10.33 3.41 -20.50
C GLU A 301 10.51 4.82 -21.08
N TYR A 302 11.38 5.61 -20.44
CA TYR A 302 11.76 6.93 -20.94
C TYR A 302 13.28 7.10 -20.92
N PRO A 303 13.85 7.81 -21.91
CA PRO A 303 15.21 8.33 -21.84
C PRO A 303 15.41 9.21 -20.61
N ALA A 304 16.45 8.94 -19.84
CA ALA A 304 16.91 9.74 -18.72
C ALA A 304 18.21 10.45 -19.10
N VAL A 305 18.21 11.76 -18.87
CA VAL A 305 19.34 12.66 -19.11
C VAL A 305 19.80 13.28 -17.80
N ASP A 306 21.06 13.70 -17.76
CA ASP A 306 21.60 14.46 -16.63
C ASP A 306 20.84 15.80 -16.47
N PRO A 307 20.46 16.21 -15.24
CA PRO A 307 19.78 17.49 -15.02
C PRO A 307 20.51 18.71 -15.58
N LEU A 308 21.85 18.67 -15.68
CA LEU A 308 22.68 19.75 -16.23
C LEU A 308 22.60 19.84 -17.76
N ALA A 309 22.29 18.74 -18.45
CA ALA A 309 22.16 18.71 -19.90
C ALA A 309 20.87 19.39 -20.41
N VAL A 310 19.87 19.56 -19.54
CA VAL A 310 18.59 20.16 -19.90
C VAL A 310 18.69 21.69 -19.93
N GLN A 311 18.47 22.26 -21.11
CA GLN A 311 18.50 23.70 -21.36
C GLN A 311 17.11 24.23 -21.72
N TRP A 312 16.92 25.55 -21.58
CA TRP A 312 15.66 26.22 -21.89
C TRP A 312 15.86 27.21 -23.04
N GLY A 313 14.98 27.13 -24.04
CA GLY A 313 14.95 28.05 -25.17
C GLY A 313 13.60 28.73 -25.32
N SER A 314 13.45 29.54 -26.37
CA SER A 314 12.16 30.17 -26.73
C SER A 314 11.03 29.16 -26.95
N ASP A 315 11.38 27.95 -27.40
CA ASP A 315 10.45 26.91 -27.85
C ASP A 315 10.24 25.80 -26.80
N GLY A 316 10.77 25.99 -25.59
CA GLY A 316 10.70 25.01 -24.50
C GLY A 316 12.05 24.37 -24.13
N ALA A 317 11.98 23.27 -23.39
CA ALA A 317 13.17 22.53 -22.94
C ALA A 317 13.82 21.76 -24.10
N PHE A 318 15.15 21.69 -24.11
CA PHE A 318 15.91 20.95 -25.11
C PHE A 318 17.23 20.44 -24.52
N VAL A 319 17.84 19.46 -25.18
CA VAL A 319 19.19 18.97 -24.87
C VAL A 319 20.09 19.07 -26.11
N TRP A 320 21.39 19.17 -25.89
CA TRP A 320 22.39 19.05 -26.96
C TRP A 320 22.89 17.61 -27.01
N THR A 321 22.62 16.90 -28.09
CA THR A 321 23.19 15.57 -28.34
C THR A 321 24.43 15.65 -29.21
N VAL A 322 25.32 14.68 -29.08
CA VAL A 322 26.48 14.52 -29.94
C VAL A 322 26.29 13.27 -30.80
N ARG A 323 26.07 13.46 -32.10
CA ARG A 323 25.97 12.37 -33.09
C ARG A 323 27.09 12.55 -34.11
N GLU A 324 27.90 11.51 -34.31
CA GLU A 324 29.03 11.53 -35.25
C GLU A 324 30.02 12.70 -35.02
N GLY A 325 30.21 13.11 -33.76
CA GLY A 325 31.10 14.24 -33.38
C GLY A 325 30.51 15.63 -33.61
N LYS A 326 29.24 15.74 -34.04
CA LYS A 326 28.53 17.01 -34.25
C LYS A 326 27.44 17.22 -33.21
N GLY A 327 27.30 18.47 -32.75
CA GLY A 327 26.23 18.88 -31.84
C GLY A 327 24.88 19.01 -32.56
N ALA A 328 23.83 18.41 -32.02
CA ALA A 328 22.46 18.55 -32.50
C ALA A 328 21.52 18.98 -31.36
N ARG A 329 20.67 19.97 -31.62
CA ARG A 329 19.63 20.42 -30.69
C ARG A 329 18.43 19.47 -30.81
N VAL A 330 18.07 18.81 -29.71
CA VAL A 330 16.89 17.94 -29.65
C VAL A 330 15.89 18.55 -28.66
N PRO A 331 14.68 18.93 -29.09
CA PRO A 331 13.64 19.37 -28.18
C PRO A 331 13.23 18.20 -27.28
N VAL A 332 12.97 18.48 -26.00
CA VAL A 332 12.60 17.45 -25.02
C VAL A 332 11.38 17.88 -24.23
N ASN A 333 10.45 16.95 -23.99
CA ASN A 333 9.37 17.15 -23.05
C ASN A 333 9.73 16.50 -21.72
N ILE A 334 9.70 17.24 -20.61
CA ILE A 334 10.11 16.71 -19.30
C ILE A 334 8.94 15.93 -18.69
N ILE A 335 9.13 14.63 -18.46
CA ILE A 335 8.14 13.75 -17.82
C ILE A 335 8.30 13.79 -16.31
N GLN A 336 9.53 13.64 -15.82
CA GLN A 336 9.83 13.62 -14.41
C GLN A 336 11.24 14.16 -14.14
N ARG A 337 11.39 14.98 -13.11
CA ARG A 337 12.68 15.48 -12.64
C ARG A 337 13.00 14.87 -11.28
N ASN A 338 14.06 14.08 -11.22
CA ASN A 338 14.64 13.55 -10.00
C ASN A 338 15.92 14.34 -9.65
N THR A 339 16.51 14.06 -8.49
CA THR A 339 17.74 14.73 -8.05
C THR A 339 18.90 14.43 -9.01
N ASP A 340 19.01 13.17 -9.45
CA ASP A 340 20.18 12.69 -10.20
C ASP A 340 19.92 12.49 -11.69
N SER A 341 18.65 12.59 -12.13
CA SER A 341 18.25 12.38 -13.53
C SER A 341 16.95 13.08 -13.89
N VAL A 342 16.77 13.40 -15.17
CA VAL A 342 15.54 13.95 -15.73
C VAL A 342 15.05 13.02 -16.83
N LEU A 343 13.85 12.48 -16.66
CA LEU A 343 13.21 11.65 -17.67
C LEU A 343 12.51 12.55 -18.69
N VAL A 344 12.78 12.27 -19.95
CA VAL A 344 12.30 13.07 -21.07
C VAL A 344 11.62 12.20 -22.12
N ASP A 345 10.57 12.74 -22.71
CA ASP A 345 9.97 12.21 -23.93
C ASP A 345 10.61 12.95 -25.12
N ALA A 346 11.48 12.23 -25.84
CA ALA A 346 12.27 12.70 -26.97
C ALA A 346 12.79 11.51 -27.79
N PRO A 347 13.11 11.70 -29.09
CA PRO A 347 13.72 10.66 -29.93
C PRO A 347 15.21 10.50 -29.62
N LEU A 348 15.50 10.15 -28.36
CA LEU A 348 16.81 9.83 -27.81
C LEU A 348 16.92 8.32 -27.62
N THR A 349 18.09 7.78 -27.89
CA THR A 349 18.41 6.36 -27.69
C THR A 349 19.55 6.22 -26.69
N PRO A 350 19.76 5.03 -26.08
CA PRO A 350 20.92 4.79 -25.21
C PRO A 350 22.28 4.95 -25.90
N ALA A 351 22.30 5.01 -27.24
CA ALA A 351 23.50 5.28 -28.03
C ALA A 351 23.82 6.79 -28.15
N ASP A 352 22.88 7.67 -27.78
CA ASP A 352 23.07 9.11 -27.83
C ASP A 352 23.83 9.59 -26.57
N GLU A 353 24.72 10.57 -26.76
CA GLU A 353 25.42 11.25 -25.68
C GLU A 353 24.92 12.70 -25.58
N VAL A 354 24.61 13.16 -24.37
CA VAL A 354 24.14 14.53 -24.10
C VAL A 354 25.24 15.37 -23.47
N VAL A 355 25.35 16.63 -23.89
CA VAL A 355 26.36 17.56 -23.38
C VAL A 355 25.93 18.09 -22.00
N THR A 356 26.78 17.90 -20.99
CA THR A 356 26.56 18.37 -19.61
C THR A 356 27.40 19.60 -19.26
N GLU A 357 28.64 19.67 -19.75
CA GLU A 357 29.52 20.83 -19.56
C GLU A 357 30.03 21.36 -20.90
N GLY A 358 30.37 22.66 -20.94
CA GLY A 358 30.83 23.31 -22.17
C GLY A 358 29.71 23.69 -23.15
N ILE A 359 28.46 23.75 -22.68
CA ILE A 359 27.26 24.02 -23.48
C ILE A 359 27.36 25.31 -24.32
N HIS A 360 28.07 26.34 -23.83
CA HIS A 360 28.30 27.60 -24.54
C HIS A 360 29.11 27.45 -25.84
N LEU A 361 29.79 26.32 -26.02
CA LEU A 361 30.59 25.99 -27.21
C LEU A 361 29.75 25.26 -28.28
N VAL A 362 28.55 24.79 -27.93
CA VAL A 362 27.73 23.95 -28.80
C VAL A 362 26.81 24.78 -29.68
N ARG A 363 26.76 24.43 -30.97
CA ARG A 363 25.80 24.95 -31.96
C ARG A 363 25.32 23.82 -32.85
N GLN A 364 24.17 24.02 -33.49
CA GLN A 364 23.62 23.06 -34.46
C GLN A 364 24.65 22.76 -35.56
N GLY A 365 25.03 21.49 -35.70
CA GLY A 365 25.97 21.01 -36.71
C GLY A 365 27.45 21.32 -36.45
N ALA A 366 27.80 21.96 -35.32
CA ALA A 366 29.19 22.26 -34.98
C ALA A 366 29.94 20.99 -34.59
N GLU A 367 31.19 20.87 -35.03
CA GLU A 367 32.10 19.81 -34.58
C GLU A 367 32.56 20.09 -33.15
N LEU A 368 32.46 19.07 -32.30
CA LEU A 368 32.74 19.19 -30.88
C LEU A 368 33.93 18.31 -30.49
N ALA A 369 34.89 18.89 -29.78
CA ALA A 369 35.93 18.13 -29.11
C ALA A 369 35.35 17.54 -27.81
N ILE A 370 35.37 16.22 -27.65
CA ILE A 370 34.81 15.57 -26.46
C ILE A 370 35.92 15.36 -25.44
N ALA A 371 35.73 15.86 -24.22
CA ALA A 371 36.69 15.72 -23.14
C ALA A 371 36.96 14.23 -22.83
N GLY A 372 38.23 13.83 -22.83
CA GLY A 372 38.65 12.44 -22.56
C GLY A 372 38.67 11.50 -23.79
N ARG A 373 38.13 11.92 -24.95
CA ARG A 373 38.24 11.18 -26.21
C ARG A 373 39.36 11.81 -27.04
N LYS A 374 40.44 11.06 -27.33
CA LYS A 374 41.55 11.57 -28.15
C LYS A 374 41.03 11.76 -29.59
N GLN A 375 40.74 13.00 -29.95
CA GLN A 375 40.29 13.36 -31.29
C GLN A 375 41.38 12.92 -32.30
N ALA A 376 41.01 12.07 -33.26
CA ALA A 376 41.88 11.77 -34.38
C ALA A 376 42.05 13.07 -35.19
N PRO A 377 43.29 13.45 -35.59
CA PRO A 377 43.51 14.69 -36.31
C PRO A 377 42.71 14.65 -37.62
N SER A 378 41.91 15.70 -37.82
CA SER A 378 41.21 16.01 -39.06
C SER A 378 42.20 16.00 -40.23
N ALA A 379 41.92 15.16 -41.22
CA ALA A 379 42.67 15.09 -42.46
C ALA A 379 42.33 16.31 -43.34
N ASP A 380 42.88 17.47 -42.99
CA ASP A 380 42.96 18.62 -43.88
C ASP A 380 44.00 19.61 -43.35
N GLU A 381 45.27 19.19 -43.33
CA GLU A 381 46.41 20.09 -43.23
C GLU A 381 47.36 19.75 -44.39
N PRO A 382 47.56 20.64 -45.38
CA PRO A 382 48.48 20.37 -46.47
C PRO A 382 49.93 20.33 -45.94
N PRO A 383 50.78 19.41 -46.42
CA PRO A 383 52.15 19.31 -45.94
C PRO A 383 52.94 20.58 -46.32
N GLY A 384 53.41 21.29 -45.30
CA GLY A 384 54.35 22.41 -45.44
C GLY A 384 55.69 21.96 -46.06
N PRO A 385 56.39 22.84 -46.80
CA PRO A 385 57.49 22.44 -47.65
C PRO A 385 58.72 21.98 -46.86
N ALA A 386 59.32 20.89 -47.34
CA ALA A 386 60.58 20.34 -46.83
C ALA A 386 61.73 21.34 -47.02
N SER A 387 62.40 21.67 -45.90
CA SER A 387 63.67 22.39 -45.88
C SER A 387 64.78 21.51 -46.46
N THR A 388 65.32 21.91 -47.60
CA THR A 388 66.57 21.36 -48.16
C THR A 388 67.75 21.77 -47.29
N GLU A 389 68.47 20.78 -46.78
CA GLU A 389 69.85 20.91 -46.28
C GLU A 389 70.77 21.42 -47.40
N SER A 390 71.54 22.46 -47.10
CA SER A 390 72.69 22.91 -47.89
C SER A 390 73.91 22.85 -46.97
N GLY A 391 74.79 21.89 -47.20
CA GLY A 391 76.09 21.81 -46.56
C GLY A 391 77.03 22.93 -47.01
N SER A 392 77.91 23.33 -46.10
CA SER A 392 79.31 23.72 -46.32
C SER A 392 80.00 23.77 -44.96
#